data_AF-A0A9X1Y393-F1
#
_entry.id   AF-A0A9X1Y393-F1
#
_cell.length_a   1.000
_cell.length_b   1.000
_cell.length_c   1.000
_cell.angle_alpha   90.00
_cell.angle_beta   90.00
_cell.angle_gamma   90.00
#
_symmetry.space_group_name_H-M   'P 1'
#
loop_
_entity.id
_entity.type
_entity.pdbx_description
1 polymer ?
#
loop_
_entity_poly.entity_id
_entity_poly.type
_entity_poly.pdbx_seq_one_letter_code
_entity_poly.pdbx_strand_id
1 'polypeptide(L)'
;MATVQPLRSEPEANAAVPPEPAPIPSLADFLSDREREEMRLADRLAFAMAVEAGQPATPELIERLRRQASADLHSHAFRLLHNQVAEIRQNAVLEHLGRMPRPPGFVKLVLATLCGLLLAALPVAWVALHPPTQRELLDLLGRIGV
;
A
#
# COMPACT_ATOMS: atom_id res chain seq x y z
N MET A 1 -17.57 63.27 -36.10
CA MET A 1 -17.93 62.52 -37.32
C MET A 1 -17.46 61.09 -37.13
N ALA A 2 -18.40 60.18 -36.87
CA ALA A 2 -18.12 58.78 -36.55
C ALA A 2 -18.03 57.97 -37.85
N THR A 3 -16.86 57.41 -38.12
CA THR A 3 -16.63 56.48 -39.23
C THR A 3 -17.23 55.13 -38.86
N VAL A 4 -18.32 54.76 -39.52
CA VAL A 4 -18.92 53.43 -39.43
C VAL A 4 -18.06 52.46 -40.24
N GLN A 5 -17.34 51.58 -39.56
CA GLN A 5 -16.55 50.52 -40.18
C GLN A 5 -17.47 49.34 -40.52
N PRO A 6 -17.57 48.91 -41.78
CA PRO A 6 -18.41 47.77 -42.15
C PRO A 6 -17.83 46.49 -41.55
N LEU A 7 -18.71 45.70 -40.91
CA LEU A 7 -18.43 44.37 -40.40
C LEU A 7 -17.75 43.52 -41.48
N ARG A 8 -16.57 43.02 -41.13
CA ARG A 8 -15.81 42.04 -41.89
C ARG A 8 -16.71 40.82 -42.15
N SER A 9 -17.00 40.56 -43.42
CA SER A 9 -17.60 39.32 -43.87
C SER A 9 -16.72 38.16 -43.38
N GLU A 10 -17.26 37.33 -42.50
CA GLU A 10 -16.62 36.06 -42.13
C GLU A 10 -16.46 35.24 -43.42
N PRO A 11 -15.24 34.78 -43.76
CA PRO A 11 -15.10 33.82 -44.82
C PRO A 11 -15.89 32.59 -44.42
N GLU A 12 -16.69 32.12 -45.37
CA GLU A 12 -17.48 30.91 -45.36
C GLU A 12 -16.91 29.86 -44.41
N ALA A 13 -17.78 29.36 -43.53
CA ALA A 13 -17.57 28.15 -42.78
C ALA A 13 -17.12 27.05 -43.75
N ASN A 14 -15.80 26.96 -43.92
CA ASN A 14 -15.11 25.86 -44.55
C ASN A 14 -15.60 24.66 -43.75
N ALA A 15 -16.46 23.87 -44.37
CA ALA A 15 -17.07 22.70 -43.76
C ALA A 15 -15.95 21.90 -43.13
N ALA A 16 -15.80 22.04 -41.81
CA ALA A 16 -14.75 21.39 -41.07
C ALA A 16 -15.02 19.91 -41.24
N VAL A 17 -14.21 19.27 -42.10
CA VAL A 17 -14.06 17.83 -42.13
C VAL A 17 -13.91 17.43 -40.65
N PRO A 18 -14.78 16.55 -40.12
CA PRO A 18 -14.66 16.10 -38.74
C PRO A 18 -13.19 15.72 -38.53
N PRO A 19 -12.49 16.22 -37.48
CA PRO A 19 -11.12 15.81 -37.25
C PRO A 19 -11.12 14.29 -37.21
N GLU A 20 -10.43 13.69 -38.18
CA GLU A 20 -10.27 12.26 -38.28
C GLU A 20 -9.83 11.76 -36.89
N PRO A 21 -10.48 10.75 -36.31
CA PRO A 21 -10.17 10.33 -34.94
C PRO A 21 -8.69 10.01 -34.87
N ALA A 22 -7.95 10.79 -34.08
CA ALA A 22 -6.53 10.59 -33.92
C ALA A 22 -6.29 9.12 -33.57
N PRO A 23 -5.38 8.43 -34.29
CA PRO A 23 -5.14 7.01 -34.06
C PRO A 23 -4.81 6.81 -32.59
N ILE A 24 -5.61 5.98 -31.92
CA ILE A 24 -5.39 5.65 -30.51
C ILE A 24 -4.03 4.94 -30.45
N PRO A 25 -3.05 5.48 -29.71
CA PRO A 25 -1.72 4.88 -29.65
C PRO A 25 -1.85 3.44 -29.15
N SER A 26 -1.27 2.51 -29.90
CA SER A 26 -1.39 1.09 -29.57
C SER A 26 -0.52 0.77 -28.35
N LEU A 27 -0.94 -0.22 -27.56
CA LEU A 27 -0.12 -0.72 -26.45
C LEU A 27 1.25 -1.21 -26.96
N ALA A 28 1.30 -1.76 -28.17
CA ALA A 28 2.55 -2.21 -28.79
C ALA A 28 3.50 -1.03 -29.05
N ASP A 29 2.98 0.10 -29.54
CA ASP A 29 3.79 1.31 -29.75
C ASP A 29 4.33 1.84 -28.42
N PHE A 30 3.50 1.90 -27.38
CA PHE A 30 3.90 2.34 -26.05
C PHE A 30 4.98 1.44 -25.42
N LEU A 31 4.84 0.13 -25.54
CA LEU A 31 5.85 -0.82 -25.06
C LEU A 31 7.17 -0.67 -25.83
N SER A 32 7.11 -0.49 -27.14
CA SER A 32 8.31 -0.29 -27.97
C SER A 32 9.06 1.01 -27.68
N ASP A 33 8.34 2.06 -27.28
CA ASP A 33 8.94 3.34 -26.89
C ASP A 33 9.59 3.23 -25.50
N ARG A 34 8.90 2.55 -24.58
CA ARG A 34 9.40 2.23 -23.25
C ARG A 34 10.68 1.40 -23.30
N GLU A 35 10.73 0.34 -24.10
CA GLU A 35 11.94 -0.47 -24.27
C GLU A 35 13.12 0.36 -24.79
N ARG A 36 12.87 1.27 -25.74
CA ARG A 36 13.88 2.21 -26.23
C ARG A 36 14.36 3.17 -25.15
N GLU A 37 13.44 3.65 -24.31
CA GLU A 37 13.77 4.54 -23.21
C GLU A 37 14.57 3.83 -22.10
N GLU A 38 14.20 2.61 -21.75
CA GLU A 38 14.94 1.76 -20.81
C GLU A 38 16.36 1.47 -21.32
N MET A 39 16.52 1.17 -22.61
CA MET A 39 17.84 1.03 -23.25
C MET A 39 18.66 2.33 -23.17
N ARG A 40 18.06 3.49 -23.47
CA ARG A 40 18.74 4.79 -23.35
C ARG A 40 19.17 5.09 -21.92
N LEU A 41 18.40 4.67 -20.93
CA LEU A 41 18.68 4.90 -19.52
C LEU A 41 19.85 4.02 -19.04
N ALA A 42 19.87 2.74 -19.45
CA ALA A 42 21.01 1.87 -19.23
C ALA A 42 22.30 2.41 -19.90
N ASP A 43 22.19 2.95 -21.11
CA ASP A 43 23.32 3.57 -21.82
C ASP A 43 23.87 4.80 -21.09
N ARG A 44 23.00 5.67 -20.59
CA ARG A 44 23.40 6.85 -19.81
C ARG A 44 24.08 6.46 -18.50
N LEU A 45 23.56 5.44 -17.81
CA LEU A 45 24.16 4.95 -16.57
C LEU A 45 25.52 4.30 -16.85
N ALA A 46 25.63 3.47 -17.90
CA ALA A 46 26.89 2.88 -18.33
C ALA A 46 27.95 3.94 -18.65
N PHE A 47 27.54 5.01 -19.34
CA PHE A 47 28.42 6.16 -19.61
C PHE A 47 28.85 6.86 -18.32
N ALA A 48 27.92 7.13 -17.40
CA ALA A 48 28.25 7.77 -16.12
C ALA A 48 29.24 6.94 -15.30
N MET A 49 29.06 5.61 -15.24
CA MET A 49 30.00 4.70 -14.57
C MET A 49 31.39 4.69 -15.24
N ALA A 50 31.46 4.77 -16.57
CA ALA A 50 32.73 4.85 -17.29
C ALA A 50 33.48 6.15 -16.96
N VAL A 51 32.75 7.27 -16.92
CA VAL A 51 33.30 8.59 -16.55
C VAL A 51 33.80 8.59 -15.10
N GLU A 52 33.03 8.03 -14.17
CA GLU A 52 33.40 7.92 -12.75
C GLU A 52 34.64 7.06 -12.54
N ALA A 53 34.76 5.95 -13.29
CA ALA A 53 35.90 5.05 -13.21
C ALA A 53 37.18 5.59 -13.90
N GLY A 54 37.09 6.72 -14.62
CA GLY A 54 38.21 7.30 -15.36
C GLY A 54 38.79 6.38 -16.44
N GLN A 55 38.00 5.43 -16.95
CA GLN A 55 38.48 4.43 -17.92
C GLN A 55 38.26 4.88 -19.37
N PRO A 56 39.18 4.56 -20.29
CA PRO A 56 38.97 4.81 -21.71
C PRO A 56 37.81 3.96 -22.22
N ALA A 57 36.91 4.56 -23.00
CA ALA A 57 35.69 3.96 -23.51
C ALA A 57 35.97 2.94 -24.62
N THR A 58 36.44 1.74 -24.26
CA THR A 58 36.55 0.61 -25.19
C THR A 58 35.18 -0.05 -25.41
N PRO A 59 34.90 -0.59 -26.61
CA PRO A 59 33.59 -1.18 -26.90
C PRO A 59 33.26 -2.36 -25.98
N GLU A 60 34.25 -3.16 -25.56
CA GLU A 60 34.06 -4.27 -24.63
C GLU A 60 33.70 -3.78 -23.22
N LEU A 61 34.32 -2.67 -22.79
CA LEU A 61 34.02 -2.06 -21.49
C LEU A 61 32.61 -1.47 -21.46
N ILE A 62 32.21 -0.78 -22.53
CA ILE A 62 30.86 -0.19 -22.65
C ILE A 62 29.80 -1.29 -22.57
N GLU A 63 29.97 -2.40 -23.29
CA GLU A 63 29.02 -3.51 -23.28
C GLU A 63 28.94 -4.18 -21.90
N ARG A 64 30.08 -4.33 -21.20
CA ARG A 64 30.09 -4.81 -19.81
C ARG A 64 29.35 -3.85 -18.86
N LEU A 65 29.64 -2.55 -18.96
CA LEU A 65 29.01 -1.52 -18.13
C LEU A 65 27.52 -1.38 -18.42
N ARG A 66 27.09 -1.57 -19.67
CA ARG A 66 25.67 -1.62 -20.04
C ARG A 66 24.94 -2.77 -19.35
N ARG A 67 25.51 -3.98 -19.36
CA ARG A 67 24.93 -5.13 -18.65
C ARG A 67 24.85 -4.90 -17.15
N GLN A 68 25.91 -4.32 -16.58
CA GLN A 68 25.94 -3.95 -15.16
C GLN A 68 24.87 -2.91 -14.84
N ALA A 69 24.78 -1.84 -15.64
CA ALA A 69 23.77 -0.79 -15.52
C ALA A 69 22.36 -1.36 -15.53
N SER A 70 22.05 -2.24 -16.48
CA SER A 70 20.74 -2.89 -16.57
C SER A 70 20.42 -3.74 -15.34
N ALA A 71 21.40 -4.49 -14.81
CA ALA A 71 21.23 -5.30 -13.61
C ALA A 71 20.98 -4.43 -12.36
N ASP A 72 21.74 -3.34 -12.22
CA ASP A 72 21.62 -2.42 -11.09
C ASP A 72 20.30 -1.65 -11.12
N LEU A 73 19.86 -1.20 -12.31
CA LEU A 73 18.55 -0.58 -12.51
C LEU A 73 17.41 -1.54 -12.14
N HIS A 74 17.49 -2.80 -12.54
CA HIS A 74 16.50 -3.81 -12.16
C HIS A 74 16.48 -4.05 -10.66
N SER A 75 17.66 -4.18 -10.01
CA SER A 75 17.74 -4.37 -8.56
C SER A 75 17.14 -3.18 -7.82
N HIS A 76 17.44 -1.96 -8.27
CA HIS A 76 16.92 -0.74 -7.68
C HIS A 76 15.39 -0.63 -7.85
N ALA A 77 14.88 -0.85 -9.06
CA ALA A 77 13.45 -0.83 -9.35
C ALA A 77 12.68 -1.86 -8.51
N PHE A 78 13.23 -3.07 -8.35
CA PHE A 78 12.62 -4.09 -7.51
C PHE A 78 12.54 -3.68 -6.04
N ARG A 79 13.64 -3.15 -5.48
CA ARG A 79 13.66 -2.67 -4.08
C ARG A 79 12.68 -1.52 -3.87
N LEU A 80 12.63 -0.57 -4.81
CA LEU A 80 11.72 0.56 -4.74
C LEU A 80 10.26 0.09 -4.73
N LEU A 81 9.90 -0.81 -5.65
CA LEU A 81 8.55 -1.37 -5.73
C LEU A 81 8.20 -2.15 -4.45
N HIS A 82 9.12 -2.95 -3.94
CA HIS A 82 8.91 -3.71 -2.70
C HIS A 82 8.65 -2.78 -1.51
N ASN A 83 9.44 -1.72 -1.39
CA ASN A 83 9.28 -0.72 -0.33
C ASN A 83 7.94 0.01 -0.45
N GLN A 84 7.54 0.42 -1.66
CA GLN A 84 6.24 1.06 -1.88
C GLN A 84 5.07 0.12 -1.57
N VAL A 85 5.17 -1.16 -1.92
CA VAL A 85 4.13 -2.15 -1.57
C VAL A 85 4.03 -2.32 -0.05
N ALA A 86 5.16 -2.35 0.65
CA ALA A 86 5.18 -2.41 2.11
C ALA A 86 4.52 -1.17 2.74
N GLU A 87 4.82 0.02 2.21
CA GLU A 87 4.24 1.28 2.66
C GLU A 87 2.72 1.33 2.42
N ILE A 88 2.26 0.95 1.22
CA ILE A 88 0.83 0.87 0.90
C ILE A 88 0.11 -0.08 1.85
N ARG A 89 0.69 -1.24 2.15
CA ARG A 89 0.11 -2.20 3.10
C ARG A 89 0.01 -1.61 4.51
N GLN A 90 1.06 -0.93 4.98
CA GLN A 90 1.03 -0.26 6.29
C GLN A 90 -0.06 0.81 6.33
N ASN A 91 -0.14 1.65 5.30
CA ASN A 91 -1.15 2.70 5.20
C ASN A 91 -2.57 2.12 5.17
N ALA A 92 -2.81 1.05 4.41
CA ALA A 92 -4.10 0.38 4.36
C ALA A 92 -4.49 -0.21 5.74
N VAL A 93 -3.53 -0.81 6.46
CA VAL A 93 -3.77 -1.31 7.82
C VAL A 93 -4.08 -0.16 8.79
N LEU A 94 -3.32 0.93 8.73
CA LEU A 94 -3.56 2.11 9.57
C LEU A 94 -4.92 2.75 9.28
N GLU A 95 -5.31 2.86 8.01
CA GLU A 95 -6.61 3.37 7.60
C GLU A 95 -7.75 2.46 8.09
N HIS A 96 -7.56 1.14 8.01
CA HIS A 96 -8.54 0.18 8.50
C HIS A 96 -8.65 0.20 10.03
N LEU A 97 -7.53 0.27 10.75
CA LEU A 97 -7.52 0.44 12.20
C LEU A 97 -8.14 1.76 12.64
N GLY A 98 -7.94 2.84 11.87
CA GLY A 98 -8.57 4.14 12.11
C GLY A 98 -10.10 4.13 11.95
N ARG A 99 -10.64 3.19 11.16
CA ARG A 99 -12.08 2.99 10.97
C ARG A 99 -12.72 2.05 11.99
N MET A 100 -11.93 1.25 12.71
CA MET A 100 -12.48 0.37 13.73
C MET A 100 -12.81 1.16 15.01
N PRO A 101 -13.91 0.82 15.71
CA PRO A 101 -14.16 1.35 17.04
C PRO A 101 -12.98 0.99 17.95
N ARG A 102 -12.47 1.97 18.70
CA ARG A 102 -11.33 1.76 19.60
C ARG A 102 -11.66 0.59 20.56
N PRO A 103 -10.75 -0.37 20.73
CA PRO A 103 -10.97 -1.46 21.67
C PRO A 103 -11.17 -0.91 23.08
N PRO A 104 -11.89 -1.63 23.96
CA PRO A 104 -12.02 -1.23 25.35
C PRO A 104 -10.63 -1.05 25.96
N GLY A 105 -10.38 0.12 26.54
CA GLY A 105 -9.08 0.43 27.17
C GLY A 105 -8.77 -0.55 28.31
N PHE A 106 -7.48 -0.69 28.63
CA PHE A 106 -6.99 -1.58 29.68
C PHE A 106 -7.79 -1.46 30.99
N VAL A 107 -8.10 -0.23 31.42
CA VAL A 107 -8.89 0.02 32.64
C VAL A 107 -10.29 -0.60 32.56
N LYS A 108 -10.97 -0.51 31.40
CA LYS A 108 -12.28 -1.13 31.22
C LYS A 108 -12.21 -2.65 31.30
N LEU A 109 -11.16 -3.26 30.74
CA LEU A 109 -10.93 -4.69 30.85
C LEU A 109 -10.68 -5.12 32.30
N VAL A 110 -9.79 -4.41 33.01
CA VAL A 110 -9.53 -4.67 34.43
C VAL A 110 -10.79 -4.54 35.27
N LEU A 111 -11.59 -3.50 35.03
CA LEU A 111 -12.86 -3.30 35.75
C LEU A 111 -13.85 -4.44 35.46
N ALA A 112 -13.96 -4.86 34.21
CA ALA A 112 -14.81 -5.99 33.81
C ALA A 112 -14.36 -7.29 34.48
N THR A 113 -13.05 -7.56 34.54
CA THR A 113 -12.50 -8.72 35.24
C THR A 113 -12.80 -8.66 36.73
N LEU A 114 -12.61 -7.51 37.39
CA LEU A 114 -12.92 -7.33 38.81
C LEU A 114 -14.42 -7.52 39.08
N CYS A 115 -15.30 -6.99 38.23
CA CYS A 115 -16.73 -7.21 38.32
C CYS A 115 -17.08 -8.70 38.18
N GLY A 116 -16.50 -9.40 37.20
CA GLY A 116 -16.70 -10.84 37.05
C GLY A 116 -16.24 -11.63 38.28
N LEU A 117 -15.10 -11.24 38.86
CA LEU A 117 -14.54 -11.88 40.05
C LEU A 117 -15.42 -11.64 41.28
N LEU A 118 -15.96 -10.42 41.45
CA LEU A 118 -16.95 -10.09 42.47
C LEU A 118 -18.24 -10.92 42.33
N LEU A 119 -18.76 -11.02 41.10
CA LEU A 119 -19.95 -11.81 40.80
C LEU A 119 -19.74 -13.31 41.06
N ALA A 120 -18.55 -13.83 40.76
CA ALA A 120 -18.20 -15.22 41.05
C ALA A 120 -17.93 -15.47 42.54
N ALA A 121 -17.40 -14.48 43.26
CA ALA A 121 -17.13 -14.58 44.69
C ALA A 121 -18.40 -14.57 45.54
N LEU A 122 -19.46 -13.89 45.10
CA LEU A 122 -20.76 -13.81 45.80
C LEU A 122 -21.37 -15.18 46.15
N PRO A 123 -21.57 -16.12 45.21
CA PRO A 123 -22.12 -17.44 45.54
C PRO A 123 -21.16 -18.28 46.38
N VAL A 124 -19.84 -18.16 46.16
CA VAL A 124 -18.82 -18.88 46.96
C VAL A 124 -18.83 -18.40 48.40
N ALA A 125 -18.88 -17.08 48.61
CA ALA A 125 -19.01 -16.48 49.93
C ALA A 125 -20.35 -16.85 50.58
N TRP A 126 -21.45 -16.82 49.83
CA TRP A 126 -22.75 -17.25 50.34
C TRP A 126 -22.73 -18.69 50.86
N VAL A 127 -22.18 -19.64 50.09
CA VAL A 127 -22.02 -21.04 50.52
C VAL A 127 -21.05 -21.17 51.69
N ALA A 128 -19.97 -20.38 51.70
CA ALA A 128 -19.01 -20.36 52.81
C ALA A 128 -19.66 -19.90 54.14
N LEU A 129 -20.61 -18.96 54.10
CA LEU A 129 -21.36 -18.49 55.27
C LEU A 129 -22.54 -19.40 55.68
N HIS A 130 -22.95 -20.36 54.85
CA HIS A 130 -24.07 -21.28 55.13
C HIS A 130 -23.57 -22.72 55.38
N PRO A 131 -23.13 -23.05 56.61
CA PRO A 131 -22.59 -24.38 56.95
C PRO A 131 -23.50 -25.59 56.65
N PRO A 132 -24.85 -25.53 56.69
CA PRO A 132 -25.67 -26.68 56.29
C PRO A 132 -25.54 -27.02 54.79
N THR A 133 -25.38 -26.02 53.93
CA THR A 133 -25.26 -26.24 52.47
C THR A 133 -23.93 -26.89 52.08
N GLN A 134 -22.90 -26.73 52.92
CA GLN A 134 -21.59 -27.36 52.71
C GLN A 134 -21.65 -28.88 52.90
N ARG A 135 -22.44 -29.36 53.87
CA ARG A 135 -22.59 -30.80 54.14
C ARG A 135 -23.35 -31.50 53.02
N GLU A 136 -24.42 -30.88 52.52
CA GLU A 136 -25.17 -31.42 51.38
C GLU A 136 -24.34 -31.45 50.09
N LEU A 137 -23.51 -30.43 49.86
CA LEU A 137 -22.55 -30.41 48.74
C LEU A 137 -21.50 -31.51 48.86
N LEU A 138 -20.94 -31.73 50.05
CA LEU A 138 -19.95 -32.79 50.31
C LEU A 138 -20.57 -34.19 50.17
N ASP A 139 -21.79 -34.40 50.66
CA ASP A 139 -22.52 -35.66 50.50
C ASP A 139 -22.88 -35.94 49.03
N LEU A 140 -23.23 -34.90 48.27
CA LEU A 140 -23.52 -35.00 46.85
C LEU A 140 -22.23 -35.27 46.03
N LEU A 141 -21.12 -34.64 46.38
CA LEU A 141 -19.81 -34.90 45.77
C LEU A 141 -19.33 -36.32 46.08
N GLY A 142 -19.51 -36.79 47.32
CA GLY A 142 -19.20 -38.16 47.75
C GLY A 142 -20.09 -39.22 47.07
N ARG A 143 -21.33 -38.88 46.69
CA ARG A 143 -22.21 -39.75 45.88
C ARG A 143 -21.83 -39.82 44.41
N ILE A 144 -21.20 -38.77 43.87
CA ILE A 144 -20.82 -38.69 42.45
C ILE A 144 -19.48 -39.40 42.18
N GLY A 145 -18.69 -39.69 43.21
CA GLY A 145 -17.54 -40.59 43.13
C GLY A 145 -16.35 -39.98 42.37
N VAL A 146 -15.43 -39.39 43.14
CA VAL A 146 -13.99 -39.46 42.85
C VAL A 146 -13.39 -40.47 43.82
#